data_AF-A0A239QYC0-F1
#
_entry.id   AF-A0A239QYC0-F1
#
_cell.length_a   1.000
_cell.length_b   1.000
_cell.length_c   1.000
_cell.angle_alpha   90.00
_cell.angle_beta   90.00
_cell.angle_gamma   90.00
#
_symmetry.space_group_name_H-M   'P 1'
#
loop_
_entity.id
_entity.type
_entity.pdbx_description
1 polymer ?
#
loop_
_entity_poly.entity_id
_entity_poly.type
_entity_poly.pdbx_seq_one_letter_code
_entity_poly.pdbx_strand_id
1 'polypeptide(L)' 'MAAPVLNKIEYIILLVTAFAAQSKISEAQAYRYLSRYGALALCEKHYGIMHTLSLAENVQTLQEYCQRKGGTL' A
#
# COMPACT_ATOMS: atom_id res chain seq x y z
N MET A 1 -10.11 -8.18 -21.09
CA MET A 1 -10.35 -7.99 -19.64
C MET A 1 -9.10 -8.44 -18.91
N ALA A 2 -8.41 -7.56 -18.17
CA ALA A 2 -7.30 -7.98 -17.34
C ALA A 2 -7.81 -9.00 -16.29
N ALA A 3 -7.04 -10.06 -16.04
CA ALA A 3 -7.42 -11.06 -15.05
C ALA A 3 -7.54 -10.41 -13.65
N PRO A 4 -8.47 -10.83 -12.78
CA PRO A 4 -8.64 -10.26 -11.44
C PRO A 4 -7.35 -10.19 -10.59
N VAL A 5 -6.38 -11.07 -10.87
CA VAL A 5 -5.05 -11.09 -10.23
C VAL A 5 -4.18 -9.91 -10.70
N LEU A 6 -4.22 -9.56 -11.98
CA LEU A 6 -3.42 -8.46 -12.53
C LEU A 6 -3.83 -7.12 -11.94
N ASN A 7 -5.13 -6.88 -11.78
CA ASN A 7 -5.64 -5.65 -11.16
C ASN A 7 -5.13 -5.46 -9.72
N LYS A 8 -5.04 -6.55 -8.95
CA LYS A 8 -4.48 -6.51 -7.58
C LYS A 8 -2.99 -6.19 -7.59
N ILE A 9 -2.23 -6.79 -8.52
CA ILE A 9 -0.79 -6.53 -8.66
C ILE A 9 -0.56 -5.06 -9.03
N GLU A 10 -1.25 -4.55 -10.04
CA GLU A 10 -1.17 -3.14 -10.48
C GLU A 10 -1.55 -2.19 -9.34
N TYR A 11 -2.61 -2.51 -8.59
CA TYR A 11 -3.02 -1.73 -7.44
C TYR A 11 -1.96 -1.68 -6.33
N ILE A 12 -1.34 -2.83 -6.00
CA ILE A 12 -0.26 -2.88 -5.00
C ILE A 12 0.96 -2.07 -5.48
N ILE A 13 1.34 -2.20 -6.75
CA ILE A 13 2.45 -1.42 -7.33
C ILE A 13 2.15 0.08 -7.22
N LEU A 14 0.95 0.51 -7.63
CA LEU A 14 0.51 1.91 -7.53
C LEU A 14 0.61 2.44 -6.09
N LEU A 15 0.14 1.68 -5.10
CA LEU A 15 0.22 2.06 -3.69
C LEU A 15 1.67 2.17 -3.19
N VAL A 16 2.52 1.22 -3.55
CA VAL A 16 3.94 1.23 -3.15
C VAL A 16 4.65 2.45 -3.74
N THR A 17 4.44 2.74 -5.03
CA THR A 17 5.02 3.91 -5.70
C THR A 17 4.51 5.22 -5.08
N ALA A 18 3.21 5.34 -4.82
CA ALA A 18 2.63 6.53 -4.21
C ALA A 18 3.12 6.75 -2.77
N PHE A 19 3.21 5.68 -1.97
CA PHE A 19 3.77 5.73 -0.62
C PHE A 19 5.25 6.14 -0.64
N ALA A 20 6.05 5.58 -1.55
CA ALA A 20 7.45 5.93 -1.71
C ALA A 20 7.63 7.43 -2.01
N ALA A 21 6.81 7.97 -2.92
CA ALA A 21 6.82 9.39 -3.25
C ALA A 21 6.45 10.28 -2.06
N GLN A 22 5.40 9.92 -1.31
CA GLN A 22 4.95 10.69 -0.13
C GLN A 22 5.98 10.67 1.00
N SER A 23 6.56 9.50 1.29
CA SER A 23 7.57 9.33 2.36
C SER A 23 8.99 9.69 1.93
N LYS A 24 9.20 10.08 0.67
CA LYS A 24 10.51 10.45 0.09
C LYS A 24 11.57 9.36 0.24
N ILE A 25 11.18 8.11 -0.01
CA ILE A 25 12.06 6.93 0.02
C ILE A 25 12.01 6.19 -1.32
N SER A 26 12.94 5.27 -1.55
CA SER A 26 12.86 4.39 -2.72
C SER A 26 11.65 3.45 -2.65
N GLU A 27 11.11 3.05 -3.81
CA GLU A 27 10.04 2.05 -3.89
C GLU A 27 10.42 0.73 -3.21
N ALA A 28 11.69 0.32 -3.31
CA ALA A 28 12.20 -0.87 -2.61
C ALA A 28 12.17 -0.71 -1.08
N GLN A 29 12.44 0.48 -0.54
CA GLN A 29 12.29 0.75 0.90
C GLN A 29 10.80 0.77 1.30
N ALA A 30 9.94 1.40 0.50
CA ALA A 30 8.50 1.42 0.74
C ALA A 30 7.91 0.01 0.75
N TYR A 31 8.20 -0.80 -0.26
CA TYR A 31 7.76 -2.20 -0.33
C TYR A 31 8.17 -2.99 0.92
N ARG A 32 9.45 -2.92 1.31
CA ARG A 32 9.97 -3.61 2.49
C ARG A 32 9.30 -3.13 3.79
N TYR A 33 9.08 -1.82 3.93
CA TYR A 33 8.41 -1.25 5.09
C TYR A 33 6.95 -1.70 5.20
N LEU A 34 6.18 -1.53 4.11
CA LEU A 34 4.78 -1.93 4.05
C LEU A 34 4.60 -3.45 4.25
N SER A 35 5.50 -4.25 3.68
CA SER A 35 5.53 -5.70 3.88
C SER A 35 5.81 -6.06 5.35
N ARG A 36 6.85 -5.48 5.95
CA ARG A 36 7.27 -5.72 7.34
C ARG A 36 6.14 -5.51 8.35
N TYR A 37 5.34 -4.45 8.17
CA TYR A 37 4.27 -4.12 9.10
C TYR A 37 2.91 -4.71 8.72
N GLY A 38 2.83 -5.50 7.65
CA GLY A 38 1.62 -6.22 7.22
C GLY A 38 0.62 -5.39 6.40
N ALA A 39 1.02 -4.21 5.93
CA ALA A 39 0.16 -3.32 5.16
C ALA A 39 -0.19 -3.88 3.77
N LEU A 40 0.71 -4.65 3.15
CA LEU A 40 0.40 -5.33 1.87
C LEU A 40 -0.71 -6.39 2.04
N ALA A 41 -0.67 -7.14 3.15
CA ALA A 41 -1.71 -8.12 3.47
C ALA A 41 -3.06 -7.45 3.77
N LEU A 42 -3.06 -6.24 4.36
CA LEU A 42 -4.25 -5.42 4.52
C LEU A 42 -4.87 -5.08 3.15
N CYS A 43 -4.06 -4.60 2.21
CA CYS A 43 -4.50 -4.25 0.85
C CYS A 43 -5.10 -5.46 0.12
N GLU A 44 -4.49 -6.64 0.25
CA GLU A 44 -5.01 -7.86 -0.37
C GLU A 44 -6.35 -8.29 0.24
N LYS A 45 -6.44 -8.31 1.57
CA LYS A 45 -7.64 -8.70 2.33
C LYS A 45 -8.81 -7.77 2.07
N HIS A 46 -8.56 -6.47 1.99
CA HIS A 46 -9.59 -5.44 1.85
C HIS A 46 -9.65 -4.81 0.46
N TYR A 47 -9.04 -5.46 -0.54
CA TYR A 47 -8.99 -4.97 -1.92
C TYR A 47 -10.34 -4.46 -2.41
N GLY A 48 -11.41 -5.24 -2.24
CA GLY A 48 -12.77 -4.92 -2.71
C GLY A 48 -13.36 -3.60 -2.20
N ILE A 49 -12.80 -3.03 -1.13
CA ILE A 49 -13.18 -1.72 -0.60
C ILE A 49 -12.07 -0.71 -0.89
N MET A 50 -10.81 -1.02 -0.58
CA MET A 50 -9.72 -0.06 -0.67
C MET A 50 -9.49 0.44 -2.10
N HIS A 51 -9.69 -0.40 -3.12
CA HIS A 51 -9.51 0.00 -4.52
C HIS A 51 -10.55 1.02 -5.02
N THR A 52 -11.65 1.24 -4.29
CA THR A 52 -12.66 2.26 -4.63
C THR A 52 -12.42 3.59 -3.93
N LEU A 53 -11.48 3.64 -2.98
CA LEU A 53 -11.08 4.87 -2.28
C LEU A 53 -10.03 5.63 -3.08
N SER A 54 -9.81 6.90 -2.75
CA SER A 54 -8.77 7.68 -3.41
C SER A 54 -7.38 7.13 -3.07
N LEU A 55 -6.42 7.40 -3.97
CA LEU A 55 -5.03 7.00 -3.76
C LEU A 55 -4.45 7.62 -2.48
N ALA A 56 -4.74 8.90 -2.22
CA ALA A 56 -4.27 9.63 -1.05
C ALA A 56 -4.80 9.04 0.27
N GLU A 57 -6.11 8.70 0.34
CA GLU A 57 -6.70 8.05 1.51
C GLU A 57 -6.08 6.69 1.77
N ASN A 58 -5.83 5.91 0.71
CA ASN A 58 -5.18 4.61 0.85
C ASN A 58 -3.75 4.77 1.37
N VAL A 59 -2.94 5.68 0.81
CA VAL A 59 -1.57 5.92 1.29
C VAL A 59 -1.55 6.37 2.75
N GLN A 60 -2.46 7.28 3.15
CA GLN A 60 -2.62 7.66 4.55
C GLN A 60 -3.00 6.47 5.43
N THR A 61 -3.92 5.62 4.98
CA THR A 61 -4.31 4.40 5.70
C THR A 61 -3.11 3.47 5.90
N LEU A 62 -2.25 3.28 4.90
CA LEU A 62 -1.04 2.48 5.03
C LEU A 62 -0.06 3.08 6.03
N GLN A 63 0.11 4.41 5.99
CA GLN A 63 0.97 5.14 6.91
C GLN A 63 0.51 4.96 8.36
N GLU A 64 -0.76 5.22 8.64
CA GLU A 64 -1.35 5.06 9.98
C GLU A 64 -1.32 3.60 10.45
N TYR A 65 -1.63 2.66 9.56
CA TYR A 65 -1.60 1.23 9.87
C TYR A 65 -0.21 0.79 10.30
N CYS A 66 0.82 1.16 9.53
CA CYS A 66 2.21 0.86 9.86
C CYS A 66 2.63 1.49 11.18
N GLN A 67 2.26 2.77 11.44
CA GLN A 67 2.57 3.45 12.70
C GLN A 67 1.95 2.75 13.91
N ARG A 68 0.68 2.32 13.83
CA ARG A 68 0.01 1.54 14.89
C ARG A 68 0.66 0.18 15.14
N LYS A 69 1.47 -0.31 14.19
CA LYS A 69 2.25 -1.56 14.29
C LYS A 69 3.71 -1.34 14.70
N GLY A 70 4.09 -0.11 15.08
CA GLY A 70 5.45 0.24 15.50
C GLY A 70 6.36 0.76 14.38
N GLY A 71 5.81 1.05 13.21
CA GLY A 71 6.50 1.74 12.13
C GLY A 71 6.79 3.21 12.44
N THR A 72 7.90 3.73 11.93
CA THR A 72 8.42 5.06 12.27
C THR A 72 8.70 5.94 11.04
N LEU A 73 8.28 5.50 9.84
CA LEU A 73 8.29 6.38 8.67
C LEU A 73 7.15 7.40 8.74
#